data_AF-A0A151QP51-F1
#
_entry.id   AF-A0A151QP51-F1
#
_cell.length_a   1.000
_cell.length_b   1.000
_cell.length_c   1.000
_cell.angle_alpha   90.00
_cell.angle_beta   90.00
_cell.angle_gamma   90.00
#
_symmetry.space_group_name_H-M   'P 1'
#
loop_
_entity.id
_entity.type
_entity.pdbx_description
1 polymer ?
#
loop_
_entity_poly.entity_id
_entity_poly.type
_entity_poly.pdbx_seq_one_letter_code
_entity_poly.pdbx_strand_id
1 'polypeptide(L)'
;FQSYQLAQDLGRAFSERAILKTFMEAQSTLPAGSLKDVLGLLRSLYAAICVDEDASFLRYGYLSTENASAVRKEVPKLCAELRPHALALVSSFGIPDAFLSPIAYNWIDSNSWSSSQL
;
A
#
# COMPACT_ATOMS: atom_id res chain seq x y z
N PHE A 1 -14.90 5.19 -27.06
CA PHE A 1 -13.59 5.17 -26.37
C PHE A 1 -13.64 5.91 -25.02
N GLN A 2 -14.06 7.18 -24.98
CA GLN A 2 -14.09 7.99 -23.73
C GLN A 2 -15.06 7.49 -22.63
N SER A 3 -16.15 6.82 -22.99
CA SER A 3 -17.12 6.25 -22.03
C SER A 3 -16.57 5.08 -21.22
N TYR A 4 -15.65 4.28 -21.78
CA TYR A 4 -15.04 3.15 -21.09
C TYR A 4 -14.07 3.60 -19.99
N GLN A 5 -13.33 4.68 -20.24
CA GLN A 5 -12.38 5.24 -19.28
C GLN A 5 -13.10 5.81 -18.06
N LEU A 6 -14.21 6.55 -18.27
CA LEU A 6 -15.02 7.07 -17.16
C LEU A 6 -15.58 5.95 -16.26
N ALA A 7 -16.07 4.87 -16.88
CA ALA A 7 -16.59 3.72 -16.13
C ALA A 7 -15.49 2.99 -15.34
N GLN A 8 -14.29 2.88 -15.92
CA GLN A 8 -13.12 2.34 -15.25
C GLN A 8 -12.69 3.20 -14.06
N ASP A 9 -12.58 4.52 -14.24
CA ASP A 9 -12.19 5.46 -13.19
C ASP A 9 -13.20 5.43 -12.03
N LEU A 10 -14.50 5.39 -12.35
CA LEU A 10 -15.56 5.22 -11.34
C LEU A 10 -15.43 3.90 -10.58
N GLY A 11 -15.19 2.80 -11.30
CA GLY A 11 -15.01 1.47 -10.70
C GLY A 11 -13.79 1.42 -9.78
N ARG A 12 -12.68 2.07 -10.17
CA ARG A 12 -11.47 2.21 -9.35
C ARG A 12 -11.77 3.01 -8.08
N ALA A 13 -12.30 4.23 -8.22
CA ALA A 13 -12.59 5.11 -7.09
C ALA A 13 -13.59 4.49 -6.09
N PHE A 14 -14.60 3.76 -6.60
CA PHE A 14 -15.54 3.02 -5.76
C PHE A 14 -14.83 1.91 -4.97
N SER A 15 -13.98 1.13 -5.63
CA SER A 15 -13.24 0.03 -5.01
C SER A 15 -12.25 0.55 -3.95
N GLU A 16 -11.51 1.60 -4.26
CA GLU A 16 -10.57 2.23 -3.32
C GLU A 16 -11.28 2.76 -2.08
N ARG A 17 -12.41 3.44 -2.27
CA ARG A 17 -13.26 3.89 -1.17
C ARG A 17 -13.79 2.73 -0.33
N ALA A 18 -14.22 1.64 -0.97
CA ALA A 18 -14.72 0.46 -0.28
C ALA A 18 -13.62 -0.20 0.57
N ILE A 19 -12.42 -0.37 0.02
CA ILE A 19 -11.26 -0.91 0.74
C ILE A 19 -10.90 -0.03 1.94
N LEU A 20 -10.79 1.30 1.75
CA LEU A 20 -10.48 2.24 2.83
C LEU A 20 -11.52 2.18 3.95
N LYS A 21 -12.81 2.12 3.59
CA LYS A 21 -13.90 2.03 4.55
C LYS A 21 -13.82 0.74 5.37
N THR A 22 -13.63 -0.40 4.72
CA THR A 22 -13.42 -1.70 5.41
C THR A 22 -12.23 -1.65 6.35
N PHE A 23 -11.13 -1.00 5.94
CA PHE A 23 -9.96 -0.82 6.79
C PHE A 23 -10.30 0.00 8.06
N MET A 24 -11.00 1.12 7.90
CA MET A 24 -11.42 1.97 9.02
C MET A 24 -12.35 1.23 9.98
N GLU A 25 -13.31 0.48 9.45
CA GLU A 25 -14.23 -0.34 10.25
C GLU A 25 -13.47 -1.41 11.04
N ALA A 26 -12.58 -2.16 10.38
CA ALA A 26 -11.74 -3.16 11.05
C ALA A 26 -10.81 -2.55 12.11
N GLN A 27 -10.24 -1.38 11.85
CA GLN A 27 -9.40 -0.67 12.82
C GLN A 27 -10.22 -0.17 14.03
N SER A 28 -11.48 0.23 13.81
CA SER A 28 -12.36 0.76 14.85
C SER A 28 -12.75 -0.28 15.91
N THR A 29 -12.82 -1.56 15.54
CA THR A 29 -13.16 -2.66 16.46
C THR A 29 -12.02 -3.02 17.41
N LEU A 30 -10.80 -2.58 17.10
CA LEU A 30 -9.62 -2.88 17.91
C LEU A 30 -9.51 -1.95 19.12
N PRO A 31 -9.09 -2.48 20.29
CA PRO A 31 -8.73 -1.66 21.43
C PRO A 31 -7.48 -0.82 21.13
N ALA A 32 -7.25 0.23 21.91
CA ALA A 32 -6.03 1.02 21.80
C ALA A 32 -4.80 0.15 22.07
N GLY A 33 -3.76 0.29 21.25
CA GLY A 33 -2.53 -0.49 21.37
C GLY A 33 -1.77 -0.58 20.07
N SER A 34 -0.59 -1.21 20.13
CA SER A 34 0.37 -1.27 19.02
C SER A 34 -0.21 -1.81 17.71
N LEU A 35 -1.10 -2.81 17.77
CA LEU A 35 -1.76 -3.36 16.59
C LEU A 35 -2.64 -2.31 15.88
N LYS A 36 -3.41 -1.54 16.65
CA LYS A 36 -4.28 -0.49 16.11
C LYS A 36 -3.47 0.63 15.49
N ASP A 37 -2.31 0.94 16.06
CA ASP A 37 -1.39 1.97 15.56
C ASP A 37 -0.73 1.54 14.24
N VAL A 38 -0.21 0.30 14.17
CA VAL A 38 0.40 -0.25 12.94
C VAL A 38 -0.64 -0.37 11.81
N LEU A 39 -1.85 -0.83 12.11
CA LEU A 39 -2.95 -0.84 11.14
C LEU A 39 -3.34 0.58 10.73
N GLY A 40 -3.22 1.56 11.63
CA GLY A 40 -3.39 2.98 11.31
C GLY A 40 -2.37 3.50 10.32
N LEU A 41 -1.09 3.11 10.48
CA LEU A 41 -0.02 3.43 9.53
C LEU A 41 -0.29 2.83 8.15
N LEU A 42 -0.67 1.55 8.09
CA LEU A 42 -1.05 0.89 6.83
C LEU A 42 -2.23 1.58 6.14
N ARG A 43 -3.28 1.91 6.91
CA ARG A 43 -4.46 2.63 6.38
C ARG A 43 -4.06 4.00 5.82
N SER A 44 -3.23 4.75 6.53
CA SER A 44 -2.73 6.05 6.09
C SER A 44 -1.88 5.94 4.84
N LEU A 45 -1.00 4.93 4.76
CA LEU A 45 -0.18 4.67 3.58
C LEU A 45 -1.05 4.35 2.36
N TYR A 46 -2.04 3.46 2.53
CA TYR A 46 -2.99 3.13 1.47
C TYR A 46 -3.74 4.37 0.96
N ALA A 47 -4.30 5.18 1.88
CA ALA A 47 -5.01 6.40 1.52
C ALA A 47 -4.09 7.41 0.81
N ALA A 48 -2.85 7.59 1.29
CA ALA A 48 -1.89 8.50 0.68
C ALA A 48 -1.52 8.07 -0.75
N ILE A 49 -1.33 6.77 -0.99
CA ILE A 49 -1.04 6.24 -2.34
C ILE A 49 -2.22 6.48 -3.28
N CYS A 50 -3.46 6.16 -2.88
CA CYS A 50 -4.64 6.40 -3.71
C CYS A 50 -4.77 7.88 -4.11
N VAL A 51 -4.46 8.79 -3.18
CA VAL A 51 -4.52 10.23 -3.43
C VAL A 51 -3.35 10.74 -4.28
N ASP A 52 -2.14 10.22 -4.09
CA ASP A 52 -0.94 10.61 -4.87
C ASP A 52 -1.03 10.15 -6.33
N GLU A 53 -1.61 8.97 -6.58
CA GLU A 53 -1.71 8.39 -7.92
C GLU A 53 -2.87 8.95 -8.75
N ASP A 54 -3.91 9.52 -8.13
CA ASP A 54 -5.08 10.03 -8.84
C ASP A 54 -5.02 11.55 -9.09
N ALA A 55 -4.74 11.92 -10.34
CA ALA A 55 -4.71 13.31 -10.78
C ALA A 55 -6.07 14.05 -10.63
N SER A 56 -7.18 13.34 -10.43
CA SER A 56 -8.52 13.91 -10.26
C SER A 56 -8.61 14.82 -9.05
N PHE A 57 -7.87 14.54 -7.96
CA PHE A 57 -7.85 15.38 -6.78
C PHE A 57 -7.29 16.79 -7.08
N LEU A 58 -6.28 16.89 -7.95
CA LEU A 58 -5.76 18.16 -8.44
C LEU A 58 -6.69 18.77 -9.49
N ARG A 59 -7.15 17.97 -10.47
CA ARG A 59 -7.95 18.44 -11.60
C ARG A 59 -9.25 19.11 -11.17
N TYR A 60 -9.91 18.57 -10.14
CA TYR A 60 -11.16 19.12 -9.62
C TYR A 60 -10.97 20.05 -8.42
N GLY A 61 -9.72 20.35 -8.03
CA GLY A 61 -9.40 21.33 -6.98
C GLY A 61 -9.64 20.85 -5.54
N TYR A 62 -9.75 19.54 -5.32
CA TYR A 62 -9.80 18.97 -3.96
C TYR A 62 -8.45 19.09 -3.23
N LEU A 63 -7.35 19.10 -3.98
CA LEU A 63 -6.01 19.40 -3.48
C LEU A 63 -5.42 20.60 -4.23
N SER A 64 -4.68 21.43 -3.51
CA SER A 64 -3.75 22.38 -4.13
C SER A 64 -2.48 21.66 -4.59
N THR A 65 -1.69 22.31 -5.44
CA THR A 65 -0.37 21.84 -5.88
C THR A 65 0.57 21.58 -4.71
N GLU A 66 0.51 22.43 -3.68
CA GLU A 66 1.32 22.31 -2.46
C GLU A 66 0.89 21.10 -1.64
N ASN A 67 -0.42 20.90 -1.48
CA ASN A 67 -0.96 19.76 -0.74
C ASN A 67 -0.67 18.44 -1.45
N ALA A 68 -0.79 18.37 -2.78
CA ALA A 68 -0.39 17.18 -3.53
C ALA A 68 1.11 16.89 -3.39
N SER A 69 1.96 17.93 -3.42
CA SER A 69 3.40 17.77 -3.15
C SER A 69 3.65 17.25 -1.73
N ALA A 70 2.86 17.67 -0.74
CA ALA A 70 2.95 17.17 0.62
C ALA A 70 2.55 15.68 0.71
N VAL A 71 1.42 15.28 0.09
CA VAL A 71 0.99 13.88 0.02
C VAL A 71 2.06 13.00 -0.60
N ARG A 72 2.66 13.45 -1.73
CA ARG A 72 3.76 12.74 -2.39
C ARG A 72 4.97 12.51 -1.48
N LYS A 73 5.28 13.47 -0.62
CA LYS A 73 6.37 13.36 0.38
C LYS A 73 5.97 12.52 1.59
N GLU A 74 4.69 12.32 1.83
CA GLU A 74 4.18 11.55 2.95
C GLU A 74 4.28 10.04 2.71
N VAL A 75 4.05 9.59 1.48
CA VAL A 75 4.21 8.17 1.08
C VAL A 75 5.55 7.57 1.52
N PRO A 76 6.73 8.14 1.18
CA PRO A 76 8.01 7.57 1.60
C PRO A 76 8.25 7.65 3.12
N LYS A 77 7.67 8.63 3.83
CA LYS A 77 7.76 8.70 5.30
C LYS A 77 6.97 7.56 5.94
N LEU A 78 5.73 7.36 5.51
CA LEU A 78 4.89 6.25 5.98
C LEU A 78 5.53 4.90 5.67
N CYS A 79 6.17 4.74 4.50
CA CYS A 79 6.97 3.55 4.20
C CYS A 79 8.15 3.37 5.17
N ALA A 80 8.82 4.45 5.59
CA ALA A 80 9.91 4.37 6.55
C ALA A 80 9.42 4.00 7.96
N GLU A 81 8.28 4.55 8.39
CA GLU A 81 7.64 4.23 9.67
C GLU A 81 7.09 2.79 9.70
N LEU A 82 6.59 2.30 8.57
CA LEU A 82 6.08 0.93 8.44
C LEU A 82 7.18 -0.12 8.34
N ARG A 83 8.36 0.24 7.82
CA ARG A 83 9.51 -0.66 7.60
C ARG A 83 9.83 -1.59 8.78
N PRO A 84 9.97 -1.13 10.04
CA PRO A 84 10.25 -2.02 11.17
C PRO A 84 9.14 -3.06 11.43
N HIS A 85 7.91 -2.82 10.97
CA HIS A 85 6.77 -3.72 11.13
C HIS A 85 6.51 -4.61 9.91
N ALA A 86 7.16 -4.35 8.77
CA ALA A 86 6.86 -5.01 7.50
C ALA A 86 6.98 -6.53 7.56
N LEU A 87 8.05 -7.06 8.18
CA LEU A 87 8.24 -8.50 8.33
C LEU A 87 7.12 -9.13 9.18
N ALA A 88 6.81 -8.52 10.33
CA ALA A 88 5.76 -9.03 11.22
C ALA A 88 4.38 -9.05 10.54
N LEU A 89 4.07 -8.03 9.73
CA LEU A 89 2.85 -7.95 8.94
C LEU A 89 2.76 -9.08 7.91
N VAL A 90 3.83 -9.33 7.15
CA VAL A 90 3.86 -10.40 6.15
C VAL A 90 3.81 -11.78 6.81
N SER A 91 4.56 -11.99 7.89
CA SER A 91 4.54 -13.24 8.66
C SER A 91 3.16 -13.53 9.26
N SER A 92 2.36 -12.50 9.58
CA SER A 92 1.02 -12.67 10.15
C SER A 92 0.02 -13.37 9.23
N PHE A 93 0.28 -13.42 7.91
CA PHE A 93 -0.54 -14.20 6.98
C PHE A 93 -0.44 -15.72 7.23
N GLY A 94 0.58 -16.17 7.98
CA GLY A 94 0.72 -17.58 8.37
C GLY A 94 0.98 -18.52 7.18
N ILE A 95 1.56 -18.01 6.09
CA ILE A 95 1.88 -18.80 4.90
C ILE A 95 3.04 -19.74 5.26
N PRO A 96 2.87 -21.08 5.15
CA PRO A 96 3.96 -22.00 5.42
C PRO A 96 5.13 -21.85 4.45
N ASP A 97 6.34 -21.98 4.97
CA ASP A 97 7.61 -21.88 4.25
C ASP A 97 7.66 -22.72 2.95
N ALA A 98 7.06 -23.92 2.96
CA ALA A 98 7.00 -24.79 1.79
C ALA A 98 6.30 -24.15 0.56
N PHE A 99 5.48 -23.12 0.76
CA PHE A 99 4.81 -22.38 -0.32
C PHE A 99 5.56 -21.11 -0.76
N LEU A 100 6.64 -20.75 -0.08
CA LEU A 100 7.43 -19.56 -0.42
C LEU A 100 8.49 -19.87 -1.48
N SER A 101 8.69 -18.93 -2.40
CA SER A 101 9.74 -18.98 -3.41
C SER A 101 11.14 -18.88 -2.75
N PRO A 102 12.20 -19.49 -3.33
CA PRO A 102 13.57 -19.40 -2.81
C PRO A 102 14.05 -17.97 -2.47
N ILE A 103 13.59 -16.96 -3.22
CA ILE A 103 13.91 -15.55 -2.99
C ILE A 103 13.45 -15.04 -1.62
N ALA A 104 12.46 -15.68 -0.99
CA ALA A 104 11.97 -15.31 0.34
C ALA A 104 13.00 -15.60 1.45
N TYR A 105 13.94 -16.52 1.22
CA TYR A 105 14.95 -16.92 2.21
C TYR A 105 16.30 -16.28 1.93
N ASN A 106 16.80 -16.44 0.71
CA ASN A 106 18.09 -15.92 0.29
C ASN A 106 17.95 -15.25 -1.08
N TRP A 107 17.62 -13.96 -1.05
CA TRP A 107 17.44 -13.16 -2.25
C TRP A 107 18.76 -12.89 -2.99
N ILE A 108 19.91 -13.00 -2.32
CA ILE A 108 21.23 -12.80 -2.94
C ILE A 108 21.57 -14.01 -3.78
N ASP A 109 21.52 -15.21 -3.20
CA ASP A 109 21.83 -16.45 -3.92
C ASP A 109 20.81 -16.70 -5.03
N SER A 110 19.52 -16.43 -4.78
CA SER A 110 18.45 -16.61 -5.78
C SER A 110 18.58 -15.68 -6.99
N ASN A 111 19.25 -14.53 -6.84
CA ASN A 111 19.52 -13.59 -7.94
C ASN A 111 20.98 -13.65 -8.44
N SER A 112 21.81 -14.51 -7.85
CA SER A 112 23.18 -14.72 -8.31
C SER A 112 23.14 -15.59 -9.56
N TRP A 113 23.44 -14.98 -10.70
CA TRP A 113 23.58 -15.71 -11.96
C TRP A 113 24.78 -16.64 -11.82
N SER A 114 24.56 -17.95 -11.92
CA SER A 114 25.68 -18.89 -12.01
C SER A 114 26.34 -18.71 -13.38
N SER A 115 27.58 -18.23 -13.39
CA SER A 115 28.39 -18.03 -14.61
C SER A 115 28.75 -19.34 -15.35
N SER A 116 28.08 -20.46 -15.03
CA SER A 116 28.41 -21.83 -15.45
C SER A 116 27.43 -22.40 -16.50
N GLN A 117 26.76 -21.54 -17.28
CA GLN A 117 25.96 -21.93 -18.45
C GLN A 117 26.42 -21.23 -19.76
N LEU A 118 27.70 -20.88 -19.85
CA LEU A 118 28.40 -20.66 -21.12
C LEU A 118 29.37 -21.83 -21.36
#